data_AF-X0HDM4-F1
#
_entry.id   AF-X0HDM4-F1
#
_cell.length_a   1.000
_cell.length_b   1.000
_cell.length_c   1.000
_cell.angle_alpha   90.00
_cell.angle_beta   90.00
_cell.angle_gamma   90.00
#
_symmetry.space_group_name_H-M   'P 1'
#
loop_
_entity.id
_entity.type
_entity.pdbx_description
1 polymer ?
#
loop_
_entity_poly.entity_id
_entity_poly.type
_entity_poly.pdbx_seq_one_letter_code
_entity_poly.pdbx_strand_id
1 'polypeptide(L)'
;MQRLLLLVTWTWFMSQVLCSDLSNFLTQLPSCAESCVLDFVSASSCGTNATCLCTNPKLKDDVLPCVESHCLPREALAAINLTSVACDFPIRDKHEQFNILTITLIVITGITVGLRFLEKIRYGPGLQLDDYVITGAFLVNLGNSIVCLHGLSRNGLGRDAWRFSPDTVTTYLCFLYAGQTLYATDVFATKICVLLFYLRIFPGVTIRRLIWGTVGIAVLCMIIFDLLALTQCQPISFYWKGWDQLHKGHCIGINSLAWAIAAVGIILDFWMLGIPISQLIHLQMKWKRKLAVASMFGVGTFVTVVSILRLRYLVAFGNSSNPTWDSFDTCYWSVIELNVGIWCACMPNLRVLMLKTFPRLQSSVDATPRSHQCNSSAAGRPIRVLSNAPGLSDNTMYRVRSDQGRKVDGSSSTAELVEMTRFTNETRSSLA
;
A
#
# COMPACT_ATOMS: atom_id res chain seq x y z
N MET A 1 -10.03 -65.81 -38.53
CA MET A 1 -10.29 -65.87 -37.08
C MET A 1 -9.31 -65.04 -36.24
N GLN A 2 -7.99 -65.21 -36.35
CA GLN A 2 -7.01 -64.61 -35.42
C GLN A 2 -7.06 -63.08 -35.27
N ARG A 3 -7.30 -62.31 -36.35
CA ARG A 3 -7.52 -60.84 -36.27
C ARG A 3 -8.82 -60.45 -35.55
N LEU A 4 -9.85 -61.29 -35.61
CA LEU A 4 -11.11 -61.07 -34.90
C LEU A 4 -10.93 -61.31 -33.39
N LEU A 5 -10.16 -62.34 -33.02
CA LEU A 5 -9.82 -62.62 -31.62
C LEU A 5 -9.04 -61.46 -31.01
N LEU A 6 -8.04 -60.92 -31.72
CA LEU A 6 -7.24 -59.79 -31.27
C LEU A 6 -8.09 -58.53 -31.03
N LEU A 7 -9.03 -58.22 -31.93
CA LEU A 7 -9.96 -57.10 -31.76
C LEU A 7 -10.89 -57.30 -30.57
N VAL A 8 -11.43 -58.51 -30.36
CA VAL A 8 -12.28 -58.83 -29.19
C VAL A 8 -11.48 -58.75 -27.88
N THR A 9 -10.23 -59.21 -27.86
CA THR A 9 -9.36 -59.03 -26.68
C THR A 9 -9.01 -57.56 -26.45
N TRP A 10 -8.81 -56.75 -27.51
CA TRP A 10 -8.54 -55.32 -27.37
C TRP A 10 -9.76 -54.55 -26.85
N THR A 11 -10.97 -54.83 -27.34
CA THR A 11 -12.19 -54.18 -26.82
C THR A 11 -12.52 -54.63 -25.40
N TRP A 12 -12.27 -55.90 -25.05
CA TRP A 12 -12.42 -56.40 -23.68
C TRP A 12 -11.40 -55.76 -22.73
N PHE A 13 -10.13 -55.66 -23.13
CA PHE A 13 -9.07 -55.02 -22.33
C PHE A 13 -9.32 -53.51 -22.16
N MET A 14 -9.71 -52.81 -23.24
CA MET A 14 -10.10 -51.39 -23.16
C MET A 14 -11.35 -51.16 -22.29
N SER A 15 -12.32 -52.08 -22.31
CA SER A 15 -13.50 -51.99 -21.43
C SER A 15 -13.18 -52.20 -19.95
N GLN A 16 -12.17 -53.01 -19.62
CA GLN A 16 -11.70 -53.18 -18.25
C GLN A 16 -10.89 -51.97 -17.76
N VAL A 17 -10.02 -51.41 -18.60
CA VAL A 17 -9.22 -50.21 -18.26
C VAL A 17 -10.11 -48.98 -18.03
N LEU A 18 -11.22 -48.79 -18.77
CA LEU A 18 -12.12 -47.66 -18.53
C LEU A 18 -13.07 -47.84 -17.32
N CYS A 19 -13.29 -49.06 -16.84
CA CYS A 19 -14.24 -49.35 -15.75
C CYS A 19 -13.55 -49.45 -14.36
N SER A 20 -12.23 -49.69 -14.34
CA SER A 20 -11.43 -49.70 -13.11
C SER A 20 -11.32 -48.32 -12.45
N ASP A 21 -11.30 -47.23 -13.22
CA ASP A 21 -10.93 -45.93 -12.68
C ASP A 21 -12.03 -45.31 -11.80
N LEU A 22 -13.30 -45.36 -12.21
CA LEU A 22 -14.40 -44.80 -11.41
C LEU A 22 -14.65 -45.64 -10.13
N SER A 23 -14.51 -46.96 -10.20
CA SER A 23 -14.71 -47.84 -9.04
C SER A 23 -13.57 -47.71 -8.02
N ASN A 24 -12.32 -47.64 -8.46
CA ASN A 24 -11.18 -47.32 -7.59
C ASN A 24 -11.24 -45.90 -7.03
N PHE A 25 -11.78 -44.94 -7.78
CA PHE A 25 -12.00 -43.58 -7.33
C PHE A 25 -13.05 -43.50 -6.21
N LEU A 26 -14.20 -44.15 -6.38
CA LEU A 26 -15.26 -44.19 -5.36
C LEU A 26 -14.79 -44.86 -4.05
N THR A 27 -13.95 -45.90 -4.11
CA THR A 27 -13.41 -46.53 -2.88
C THR A 27 -12.39 -45.67 -2.13
N GLN A 28 -11.87 -44.60 -2.73
CA GLN A 28 -10.99 -43.62 -2.07
C GLN A 28 -11.74 -42.39 -1.54
N LEU A 29 -13.00 -42.20 -1.92
CA LEU A 29 -13.79 -41.05 -1.48
C LEU A 29 -14.17 -41.18 0.02
N PRO A 30 -14.25 -40.07 0.77
CA PRO A 30 -14.90 -40.07 2.08
C PRO A 30 -16.36 -40.50 1.96
N SER A 31 -16.85 -41.33 2.88
CA SER A 31 -18.22 -41.85 2.87
C SER A 31 -19.31 -40.78 2.95
N CYS A 32 -18.99 -39.59 3.46
CA CYS A 32 -19.89 -38.42 3.45
C CYS A 32 -20.09 -37.80 2.05
N ALA A 33 -19.11 -37.98 1.14
CA ALA A 33 -19.13 -37.41 -0.21
C ALA A 33 -19.65 -38.39 -1.27
N GLU A 34 -19.69 -39.69 -0.94
CA GLU A 34 -20.12 -40.76 -1.83
C GLU A 34 -21.54 -40.53 -2.36
N SER A 35 -22.51 -40.24 -1.48
CA SER A 35 -23.89 -39.94 -1.88
C SER A 35 -24.00 -38.74 -2.82
N CYS A 36 -23.30 -37.64 -2.52
CA CYS A 36 -23.29 -36.44 -3.36
C CYS A 36 -22.77 -36.71 -4.77
N VAL A 37 -21.74 -37.56 -4.92
CA VAL A 37 -21.20 -37.93 -6.23
C VAL A 37 -22.12 -38.92 -6.94
N LEU A 38 -22.70 -39.90 -6.24
CA LEU A 38 -23.64 -40.87 -6.83
C LEU A 38 -24.93 -40.21 -7.32
N ASP A 39 -25.50 -39.28 -6.54
CA ASP A 39 -26.68 -38.50 -6.91
C ASP A 39 -26.40 -37.70 -8.20
N PHE A 40 -25.26 -36.99 -8.27
CA PHE A 40 -24.84 -36.27 -9.47
C PHE A 40 -24.64 -37.20 -10.67
N VAL A 41 -23.95 -38.34 -10.49
CA VAL A 41 -23.74 -39.34 -11.56
C VAL A 41 -25.08 -39.83 -12.10
N SER A 42 -26.04 -40.12 -11.23
CA SER A 42 -27.38 -40.59 -11.61
C SER A 42 -28.24 -39.53 -12.31
N ALA A 43 -28.10 -38.26 -11.93
CA ALA A 43 -28.78 -37.13 -12.55
C ALA A 43 -28.11 -36.66 -13.86
N SER A 44 -26.83 -37.00 -14.08
CA SER A 44 -26.07 -36.59 -15.25
C SER A 44 -26.38 -37.44 -16.49
N SER A 45 -26.37 -36.82 -17.66
CA SER A 45 -26.42 -37.53 -18.95
C SER A 45 -25.12 -38.29 -19.31
N CYS A 46 -24.10 -38.24 -18.44
CA CYS A 46 -22.79 -38.85 -18.65
C CYS A 46 -22.72 -40.32 -18.19
N GLY A 47 -23.63 -40.76 -17.31
CA GLY A 47 -23.54 -42.07 -16.67
C GLY A 47 -22.19 -42.28 -15.98
N THR A 48 -21.58 -43.45 -16.15
CA THR A 48 -20.26 -43.80 -15.56
C THR A 48 -19.05 -43.29 -16.35
N ASN A 49 -19.23 -42.46 -17.38
CA ASN A 49 -18.11 -41.97 -18.18
C ASN A 49 -17.37 -40.82 -17.46
N ALA A 50 -16.24 -41.15 -16.84
CA ALA A 50 -15.42 -40.21 -16.07
C ALA A 50 -15.04 -38.95 -16.85
N THR A 51 -14.60 -39.07 -18.11
CA THR A 51 -14.22 -37.92 -18.93
C THR A 51 -15.40 -36.97 -19.19
N CYS A 52 -16.60 -37.51 -19.38
CA CYS A 52 -17.83 -36.72 -19.53
C CYS A 52 -18.20 -36.02 -18.22
N LEU A 53 -18.16 -36.74 -17.09
CA LEU A 53 -18.44 -36.19 -15.76
C LEU A 53 -17.49 -35.03 -15.41
N CYS A 54 -16.19 -35.22 -15.63
CA CYS A 54 -15.15 -34.21 -15.38
C CYS A 54 -15.25 -32.98 -16.27
N THR A 55 -15.80 -33.11 -17.49
CA THR A 55 -15.99 -31.99 -18.43
C THR A 55 -17.33 -31.27 -18.19
N ASN A 56 -18.23 -31.82 -17.37
CA ASN A 56 -19.54 -31.24 -17.11
C ASN A 56 -19.42 -30.03 -16.16
N PRO A 57 -19.79 -28.80 -16.58
CA PRO A 57 -19.66 -27.60 -15.74
C PRO A 57 -20.46 -27.71 -14.44
N LYS A 58 -21.58 -28.44 -14.46
CA LYS A 58 -22.42 -28.67 -13.28
C LYS A 58 -21.76 -29.48 -12.17
N LEU A 59 -20.68 -30.21 -12.45
CA LEU A 59 -19.97 -31.00 -11.45
C LEU A 59 -19.57 -30.13 -10.25
N LYS A 60 -19.10 -28.90 -10.50
CA LYS A 60 -18.73 -27.98 -9.42
C LYS A 60 -19.95 -27.31 -8.78
N ASP A 61 -20.96 -26.98 -9.56
CA ASP A 61 -22.12 -26.22 -9.06
C ASP A 61 -23.10 -27.09 -8.24
N ASP A 62 -23.23 -28.37 -8.58
CA ASP A 62 -24.16 -29.31 -7.91
C ASP A 62 -23.47 -30.14 -6.81
N VAL A 63 -22.23 -30.61 -7.01
CA VAL A 63 -21.55 -31.50 -6.02
C VAL A 63 -20.90 -30.72 -4.89
N LEU A 64 -20.27 -29.58 -5.17
CA LEU A 64 -19.51 -28.82 -4.15
C LEU A 64 -20.42 -28.38 -2.97
N PRO A 65 -21.63 -27.82 -3.19
CA PRO A 65 -22.53 -27.45 -2.09
C PRO A 65 -23.08 -28.65 -1.31
N CYS A 66 -23.24 -29.81 -1.96
CA CYS A 66 -23.64 -31.06 -1.29
C CYS A 66 -22.52 -31.58 -0.38
N VAL A 67 -21.28 -31.59 -0.87
CA VAL A 67 -20.12 -32.00 -0.06
C VAL A 67 -19.89 -31.03 1.10
N GLU A 68 -20.03 -29.72 0.89
CA GLU A 68 -19.92 -28.71 1.95
C GLU A 68 -21.02 -28.78 3.03
N SER A 69 -22.19 -29.37 2.73
CA SER A 69 -23.29 -29.54 3.70
C SER A 69 -23.27 -30.89 4.43
N HIS A 70 -22.71 -31.93 3.82
CA HIS A 70 -22.72 -33.31 4.36
C HIS A 70 -21.37 -33.80 4.93
N CYS A 71 -20.23 -33.20 4.55
CA CYS A 71 -18.89 -33.59 5.01
C CYS A 71 -18.28 -32.62 6.03
N LEU A 72 -17.36 -33.12 6.86
CA LEU A 72 -16.45 -32.23 7.59
C LEU A 72 -15.52 -31.50 6.61
N PRO A 73 -15.08 -30.24 6.88
CA PRO A 73 -14.22 -29.49 5.96
C PRO A 73 -12.91 -30.20 5.57
N ARG A 74 -12.35 -31.03 6.45
CA ARG A 74 -11.17 -31.87 6.15
C ARG A 74 -11.48 -32.94 5.09
N GLU A 75 -12.66 -33.55 5.17
CA GLU A 75 -13.13 -34.59 4.24
C GLU A 75 -13.56 -33.96 2.91
N ALA A 76 -14.23 -32.79 2.96
CA ALA A 76 -14.54 -32.00 1.78
C ALA A 76 -13.29 -31.65 0.97
N LEU A 77 -12.22 -31.14 1.62
CA LEU A 77 -10.94 -30.88 0.94
C LEU A 77 -10.32 -32.16 0.37
N ALA A 78 -10.41 -33.30 1.06
CA ALA A 78 -9.91 -34.57 0.55
C ALA A 78 -10.69 -35.03 -0.70
N ALA A 79 -12.02 -34.94 -0.69
CA ALA A 79 -12.87 -35.25 -1.84
C ALA A 79 -12.59 -34.32 -3.03
N ILE A 80 -12.40 -33.01 -2.79
CA ILE A 80 -12.03 -32.03 -3.84
C ILE A 80 -10.62 -32.32 -4.38
N ASN A 81 -9.68 -32.76 -3.56
CA ASN A 81 -8.35 -33.15 -4.03
C ASN A 81 -8.42 -34.39 -4.93
N LEU A 82 -9.08 -35.45 -4.47
CA LEU A 82 -9.25 -36.70 -5.21
C LEU A 82 -9.97 -36.48 -6.54
N THR A 83 -11.10 -35.77 -6.54
CA THR A 83 -11.82 -35.38 -7.78
C THR A 83 -10.90 -34.59 -8.72
N SER A 84 -10.11 -33.63 -8.21
CA SER A 84 -9.21 -32.82 -9.04
C SER A 84 -8.07 -33.61 -9.68
N VAL A 85 -7.61 -34.69 -9.03
CA VAL A 85 -6.60 -35.61 -9.56
C VAL A 85 -7.21 -36.58 -10.56
N ALA A 86 -8.38 -37.15 -10.26
CA ALA A 86 -9.10 -38.06 -11.15
C ALA A 86 -9.57 -37.39 -12.46
N CYS A 87 -9.91 -36.09 -12.39
CA CYS A 87 -10.31 -35.29 -13.55
C CYS A 87 -9.16 -34.57 -14.27
N ASP A 88 -7.90 -34.78 -13.85
CA ASP A 88 -6.71 -34.08 -14.34
C ASP A 88 -6.90 -32.55 -14.49
N PHE A 89 -7.50 -31.93 -13.47
CA PHE A 89 -7.76 -30.49 -13.51
C PHE A 89 -6.45 -29.68 -13.45
N PRO A 90 -6.32 -28.62 -14.29
CA PRO A 90 -5.07 -27.90 -14.46
C PRO A 90 -4.61 -27.29 -13.14
N ILE A 91 -3.35 -27.56 -12.78
CA ILE A 91 -2.73 -27.05 -11.54
C ILE A 91 -2.64 -25.53 -11.62
N ARG A 92 -3.39 -24.84 -10.76
CA ARG A 92 -3.40 -23.38 -10.71
C ARG A 92 -2.35 -22.90 -9.71
N ASP A 93 -1.35 -22.17 -10.20
CA ASP A 93 -0.28 -21.64 -9.37
C ASP A 93 0.12 -20.22 -9.78
N LYS A 94 0.16 -19.32 -8.79
CA LYS A 94 0.61 -17.93 -8.91
C LYS A 94 1.68 -17.55 -7.87
N HIS A 95 2.14 -18.46 -7.02
CA HIS A 95 2.94 -18.12 -5.83
C HIS A 95 4.27 -17.41 -6.18
N GLU A 96 4.89 -17.78 -7.30
CA GLU A 96 6.13 -17.17 -7.78
C GLU A 96 5.96 -15.68 -8.12
N GLN A 97 4.85 -15.30 -8.76
CA GLN A 97 4.54 -13.92 -9.11
C GLN A 97 4.45 -13.03 -7.86
N PHE A 98 3.82 -13.56 -6.80
CA PHE A 98 3.72 -12.87 -5.50
C PHE A 98 5.08 -12.76 -4.80
N ASN A 99 5.94 -13.78 -4.89
CA ASN A 99 7.29 -13.74 -4.31
C ASN A 99 8.16 -12.69 -4.99
N ILE A 100 8.19 -12.67 -6.33
CA ILE A 100 8.95 -11.69 -7.12
C ILE A 100 8.49 -10.27 -6.78
N LEU A 101 7.18 -10.01 -6.76
CA LEU A 101 6.63 -8.71 -6.39
C LEU A 101 7.01 -8.31 -4.95
N THR A 102 6.82 -9.19 -3.98
CA THR A 102 7.09 -8.85 -2.57
C THR A 102 8.57 -8.54 -2.33
N ILE A 103 9.48 -9.34 -2.91
CA ILE A 103 10.93 -9.14 -2.79
C ILE A 103 11.36 -7.84 -3.50
N THR A 104 10.88 -7.59 -4.73
CA THR A 104 11.26 -6.38 -5.46
C THR A 104 10.77 -5.11 -4.77
N LEU A 105 9.51 -5.10 -4.30
CA LEU A 105 8.95 -3.95 -3.61
C LEU A 105 9.66 -3.66 -2.27
N ILE A 106 9.91 -4.66 -1.41
CA ILE A 106 10.56 -4.41 -0.11
C ILE A 106 12.01 -3.94 -0.26
N VAL A 107 12.73 -4.40 -1.28
CA VAL A 107 14.09 -3.93 -1.61
C VAL A 107 14.06 -2.46 -2.05
N ILE A 108 13.14 -2.08 -2.94
CA ILE A 108 12.96 -0.67 -3.35
C ILE A 108 12.59 0.19 -2.13
N THR A 109 11.68 -0.28 -1.28
CA THR A 109 11.30 0.41 -0.03
C THR A 109 12.50 0.62 0.88
N GLY A 110 13.32 -0.41 1.13
CA GLY A 110 14.55 -0.30 1.92
C GLY A 110 15.52 0.75 1.35
N ILE A 111 15.68 0.79 0.02
CA ILE A 111 16.48 1.82 -0.66
C ILE A 111 15.88 3.22 -0.45
N THR A 112 14.56 3.40 -0.61
CA THR A 112 13.93 4.73 -0.42
C THR A 112 14.04 5.25 1.02
N VAL A 113 13.92 4.37 2.02
CA VAL A 113 14.10 4.70 3.43
C VAL A 113 15.58 5.00 3.72
N GLY A 114 16.52 4.21 3.20
CA GLY A 114 17.96 4.48 3.31
C GLY A 114 18.37 5.84 2.72
N LEU A 115 17.82 6.20 1.55
CA LEU A 115 18.03 7.50 0.91
C LEU A 115 17.45 8.66 1.74
N ARG A 116 16.30 8.46 2.42
CA ARG A 116 15.73 9.43 3.37
C ARG A 116 16.71 9.70 4.52
N PHE A 117 17.24 8.64 5.14
CA PHE A 117 18.23 8.76 6.22
C PHE A 117 19.50 9.47 5.75
N LEU A 118 20.00 9.13 4.56
CA LEU A 118 21.19 9.76 3.98
C LEU A 118 20.99 11.27 3.78
N GLU A 119 19.81 11.73 3.32
CA GLU A 119 19.48 13.17 3.21
C GLU A 119 19.54 13.88 4.56
N LYS A 120 18.95 13.27 5.60
CA LYS A 120 18.88 13.84 6.95
C LYS A 120 20.26 13.94 7.59
N ILE A 121 21.06 12.88 7.51
CA ILE A 121 22.42 12.82 8.07
C ILE A 121 23.36 13.77 7.32
N ARG A 122 23.28 13.86 5.98
CA ARG A 122 24.24 14.65 5.20
C ARG A 122 23.87 16.13 5.07
N TYR A 123 22.58 16.45 5.02
CA TYR A 123 22.08 17.79 4.66
C TYR A 123 20.91 18.30 5.50
N GLY A 124 20.48 17.58 6.54
CA GLY A 124 19.34 17.91 7.39
C GLY A 124 19.75 18.43 8.77
N PRO A 125 18.80 18.99 9.55
CA PRO A 125 19.04 19.48 10.91
C PRO A 125 18.98 18.36 11.97
N GLY A 126 19.23 17.10 11.59
CA GLY A 126 19.04 15.91 12.45
C GLY A 126 17.77 15.11 12.17
N LEU A 127 17.57 14.03 12.94
CA LEU A 127 16.42 13.12 12.86
C LEU A 127 15.18 13.72 13.55
N GLN A 128 14.00 13.48 12.99
CA GLN A 128 12.73 14.02 13.48
C GLN A 128 11.71 12.90 13.77
N LEU A 129 10.61 13.23 14.45
CA LEU A 129 9.58 12.24 14.83
C LEU A 129 9.02 11.47 13.62
N ASP A 130 8.89 12.12 12.45
CA ASP A 130 8.47 11.46 11.22
C ASP A 130 9.49 10.42 10.71
N ASP A 131 10.79 10.64 10.95
CA ASP A 131 11.84 9.69 10.58
C ASP A 131 11.82 8.43 11.49
N TYR A 132 11.45 8.56 12.76
CA TYR A 132 11.24 7.41 13.64
C TYR A 132 9.98 6.62 13.27
N VAL A 133 8.85 7.31 13.00
CA VAL A 133 7.58 6.66 12.63
C VAL A 133 7.71 5.90 11.30
N ILE A 134 8.34 6.48 10.26
CA ILE A 134 8.53 5.78 8.98
C ILE A 134 9.46 4.57 9.10
N THR A 135 10.39 4.60 10.06
CA THR A 135 11.29 3.46 10.33
C THR A 135 10.54 2.34 11.05
N GLY A 136 9.67 2.68 12.00
CA GLY A 136 8.74 1.73 12.61
C GLY A 136 7.85 1.07 11.56
N ALA A 137 7.21 1.86 10.70
CA ALA A 137 6.42 1.38 9.56
C ALA A 137 7.23 0.44 8.65
N PHE A 138 8.45 0.84 8.24
CA PHE A 138 9.32 -0.04 7.44
C PHE A 138 9.65 -1.37 8.13
N LEU A 139 9.91 -1.38 9.44
CA LEU A 139 10.16 -2.61 10.20
C LEU A 139 8.91 -3.50 10.29
N VAL A 140 7.72 -2.92 10.47
CA VAL A 140 6.44 -3.66 10.44
C VAL A 140 6.17 -4.23 9.05
N ASN A 141 6.33 -3.44 7.98
CA ASN A 141 6.20 -3.90 6.60
C ASN A 141 7.23 -5.00 6.23
N LEU A 142 8.47 -4.91 6.75
CA LEU A 142 9.48 -5.96 6.59
C LEU A 142 9.05 -7.25 7.30
N GLY A 143 8.54 -7.15 8.54
CA GLY A 143 7.95 -8.29 9.27
C GLY A 143 6.77 -8.91 8.52
N ASN A 144 5.86 -8.08 8.01
CA ASN A 144 4.74 -8.52 7.19
C ASN A 144 5.21 -9.22 5.90
N SER A 145 6.21 -8.67 5.22
CA SER A 145 6.81 -9.27 4.02
C SER A 145 7.45 -10.64 4.31
N ILE A 146 8.10 -10.80 5.47
CA ILE A 146 8.64 -12.09 5.92
C ILE A 146 7.51 -13.10 6.17
N VAL A 147 6.45 -12.70 6.86
CA VAL A 147 5.23 -13.50 7.08
C VAL A 147 4.57 -13.91 5.75
N CYS A 148 4.45 -12.99 4.80
CA CYS A 148 3.93 -13.26 3.47
C CYS A 148 4.79 -14.28 2.68
N LEU A 149 6.12 -14.12 2.67
CA LEU A 149 7.03 -14.99 1.91
C LEU A 149 7.21 -16.38 2.54
N HIS A 150 7.40 -16.46 3.86
CA HIS A 150 7.67 -17.73 4.55
C HIS A 150 6.39 -18.43 5.04
N GLY A 151 5.39 -17.66 5.43
CA GLY A 151 4.18 -18.14 6.07
C GLY A 151 3.01 -18.35 5.12
N LEU A 152 2.73 -17.40 4.22
CA LEU A 152 1.61 -17.51 3.28
C LEU A 152 2.02 -18.21 1.97
N SER A 153 3.04 -17.70 1.28
CA SER A 153 3.47 -18.19 -0.04
C SER A 153 3.87 -19.67 -0.01
N ARG A 154 4.72 -20.08 0.93
CA ARG A 154 5.12 -21.49 1.07
C ARG A 154 3.96 -22.43 1.38
N ASN A 155 3.04 -22.01 2.26
CA ASN A 155 1.92 -22.84 2.73
C ASN A 155 0.64 -22.73 1.88
N GLY A 156 0.72 -22.08 0.69
CA GLY A 156 -0.27 -22.27 -0.36
C GLY A 156 -0.83 -21.01 -1.03
N LEU A 157 -0.45 -19.79 -0.65
CA LEU A 157 -1.01 -18.56 -1.26
C LEU A 157 -0.94 -18.61 -2.79
N GLY A 158 -2.08 -18.39 -3.46
CA GLY A 158 -2.16 -18.44 -4.92
C GLY A 158 -2.09 -19.86 -5.50
N ARG A 159 -2.38 -20.87 -4.68
CA ARG A 159 -2.57 -22.28 -5.03
C ARG A 159 -3.82 -22.81 -4.33
N ASP A 160 -4.36 -23.91 -4.83
CA ASP A 160 -5.63 -24.46 -4.37
C ASP A 160 -5.55 -25.16 -3.01
N ALA A 161 -6.44 -24.80 -2.06
CA ALA A 161 -6.39 -25.23 -0.67
C ALA A 161 -6.36 -26.77 -0.50
N TRP A 162 -7.10 -27.50 -1.32
CA TRP A 162 -7.21 -28.96 -1.29
C TRP A 162 -5.93 -29.70 -1.68
N ARG A 163 -4.95 -29.02 -2.31
CA ARG A 163 -3.64 -29.61 -2.61
C ARG A 163 -2.74 -29.77 -1.38
N PHE A 164 -3.12 -29.19 -0.24
CA PHE A 164 -2.29 -29.13 0.98
C PHE A 164 -2.87 -29.97 2.12
N SER A 165 -2.00 -30.42 3.04
CA SER A 165 -2.46 -31.12 4.23
C SER A 165 -3.28 -30.18 5.15
N PRO A 166 -4.24 -30.71 5.94
CA PRO A 166 -4.96 -29.93 6.96
C PRO A 166 -4.05 -29.13 7.90
N ASP A 167 -2.89 -29.67 8.26
CA ASP A 167 -1.92 -28.99 9.13
C ASP A 167 -1.23 -27.81 8.41
N THR A 168 -1.01 -27.93 7.10
CA THR A 168 -0.50 -26.84 6.26
C THR A 168 -1.53 -25.72 6.14
N VAL A 169 -2.82 -26.05 5.93
CA VAL A 169 -3.92 -25.07 5.90
C VAL A 169 -4.06 -24.35 7.25
N THR A 170 -3.97 -25.09 8.36
CA THR A 170 -3.95 -24.53 9.73
C THR A 170 -2.78 -23.57 9.93
N THR A 171 -1.60 -23.93 9.43
CA THR A 171 -0.39 -23.10 9.49
C THR A 171 -0.53 -21.84 8.64
N TYR A 172 -1.08 -21.97 7.42
CA TYR A 172 -1.40 -20.86 6.52
C TYR A 172 -2.32 -19.84 7.19
N LEU A 173 -3.42 -20.29 7.80
CA LEU A 173 -4.37 -19.41 8.52
C LEU A 173 -3.73 -18.71 9.73
N CYS A 174 -2.81 -19.36 10.43
CA CYS A 174 -2.05 -18.74 11.53
C CYS A 174 -1.15 -17.60 11.03
N PHE A 175 -0.51 -17.76 9.87
CA PHE A 175 0.26 -16.68 9.24
C PHE A 175 -0.63 -15.60 8.61
N LEU A 176 -1.83 -15.95 8.12
CA LEU A 176 -2.81 -14.99 7.62
C LEU A 176 -3.29 -14.04 8.73
N TYR A 177 -3.58 -14.57 9.91
CA TYR A 177 -3.89 -13.80 11.12
C TYR A 177 -2.77 -12.80 11.47
N ALA A 178 -1.51 -13.27 11.51
CA ALA A 178 -0.36 -12.42 11.81
C ALA A 178 -0.16 -11.33 10.74
N GLY A 179 -0.29 -11.68 9.46
CA GLY A 179 -0.19 -10.74 8.34
C GLY A 179 -1.31 -9.69 8.36
N GLN A 180 -2.56 -10.09 8.63
CA GLN A 180 -3.70 -9.17 8.76
C GLN A 180 -3.46 -8.11 9.86
N THR A 181 -2.89 -8.53 11.00
CA THR A 181 -2.59 -7.61 12.11
C THR A 181 -1.46 -6.65 11.76
N LEU A 182 -0.31 -7.16 11.27
CA LEU A 182 0.82 -6.31 10.86
C LEU A 182 0.44 -5.33 9.74
N TYR A 183 -0.40 -5.78 8.80
CA TYR A 183 -0.97 -4.96 7.75
C TYR A 183 -1.82 -3.80 8.30
N ALA A 184 -2.73 -4.08 9.25
CA ALA A 184 -3.56 -3.05 9.86
C ALA A 184 -2.71 -1.96 10.54
N THR A 185 -1.73 -2.37 11.35
CA THR A 185 -0.80 -1.45 12.01
C THR A 185 -0.04 -0.56 11.00
N ASP A 186 0.51 -1.14 9.92
CA ASP A 186 1.32 -0.38 8.95
C ASP A 186 0.48 0.61 8.11
N VAL A 187 -0.76 0.26 7.76
CA VAL A 187 -1.70 1.16 7.07
C VAL A 187 -1.95 2.44 7.88
N PHE A 188 -2.11 2.35 9.20
CA PHE A 188 -2.29 3.54 10.02
C PHE A 188 -0.96 4.25 10.33
N ALA A 189 0.13 3.51 10.56
CA ALA A 189 1.46 4.07 10.81
C ALA A 189 1.97 4.93 9.63
N THR A 190 1.79 4.47 8.39
CA THR A 190 2.12 5.23 7.18
C THR A 190 1.28 6.51 7.04
N LYS A 191 -0.03 6.45 7.31
CA LYS A 191 -0.91 7.63 7.34
C LYS A 191 -0.48 8.65 8.41
N ILE A 192 -0.14 8.18 9.62
CA ILE A 192 0.41 9.03 10.70
C ILE A 192 1.71 9.71 10.24
N CYS A 193 2.63 9.01 9.58
CA CYS A 193 3.84 9.63 9.04
C CYS A 193 3.55 10.75 8.03
N VAL A 194 2.58 10.57 7.13
CA VAL A 194 2.18 11.59 6.14
C VAL A 194 1.54 12.81 6.83
N LEU A 195 0.71 12.60 7.86
CA LEU A 195 0.13 13.67 8.66
C LEU A 195 1.19 14.46 9.44
N LEU A 196 2.17 13.79 10.05
CA LEU A 196 3.32 14.45 10.68
C LEU A 196 4.13 15.27 9.66
N PHE A 197 4.27 14.79 8.43
CA PHE A 197 4.88 15.56 7.36
C PHE A 197 4.05 16.80 6.96
N TYR A 198 2.71 16.71 6.92
CA TYR A 198 1.84 17.88 6.66
C TYR A 198 2.03 19.00 7.70
N LEU A 199 2.23 18.67 8.99
CA LEU A 199 2.54 19.65 10.04
C LEU A 199 3.82 20.46 9.77
N ARG A 200 4.73 19.94 8.95
CA ARG A 200 5.98 20.60 8.53
C ARG A 200 5.79 21.53 7.33
N ILE A 201 4.88 21.21 6.41
CA ILE A 201 4.61 22.03 5.21
C ILE A 201 3.78 23.26 5.56
N PHE A 202 2.73 23.07 6.38
CA PHE A 202 1.68 24.06 6.61
C PHE A 202 1.88 24.76 7.96
N PRO A 203 2.34 26.03 7.99
CA PRO A 203 2.60 26.74 9.24
C PRO A 203 1.34 27.26 9.94
N GLY A 204 0.18 27.29 9.27
CA GLY A 204 -1.05 27.92 9.76
C GLY A 204 -1.65 27.21 10.98
N VAL A 205 -1.92 27.98 12.05
CA VAL A 205 -2.35 27.45 13.37
C VAL A 205 -3.60 26.57 13.28
N THR A 206 -4.63 27.01 12.57
CA THR A 206 -5.90 26.27 12.41
C THR A 206 -5.68 24.92 11.73
N ILE A 207 -4.89 24.88 10.66
CA ILE A 207 -4.57 23.64 9.93
C ILE A 207 -3.74 22.71 10.80
N ARG A 208 -2.78 23.23 11.57
CA ARG A 208 -1.97 22.41 12.49
C ARG A 208 -2.81 21.79 13.60
N ARG A 209 -3.83 22.49 14.13
CA ARG A 209 -4.82 21.91 15.05
C ARG A 209 -5.64 20.79 14.40
N LEU A 210 -6.12 21.00 13.18
CA LEU A 210 -6.88 20.00 12.41
C LEU A 210 -6.04 18.75 12.11
N ILE A 211 -4.78 18.91 11.69
CA ILE A 211 -3.87 17.79 11.44
C ILE A 211 -3.56 17.04 12.74
N TRP A 212 -3.28 17.73 13.85
CA TRP A 212 -3.08 17.06 15.15
C TRP A 212 -4.32 16.27 15.61
N GLY A 213 -5.52 16.82 15.42
CA GLY A 213 -6.76 16.07 15.65
C GLY A 213 -6.87 14.84 14.76
N THR A 214 -6.49 14.96 13.48
CA THR A 214 -6.47 13.83 12.53
C THR A 214 -5.43 12.76 12.91
N VAL A 215 -4.26 13.16 13.43
CA VAL A 215 -3.25 12.23 13.99
C VAL A 215 -3.84 11.49 15.20
N GLY A 216 -4.51 12.20 16.11
CA GLY A 216 -5.17 11.58 17.26
C GLY A 216 -6.23 10.54 16.86
N ILE A 217 -7.06 10.86 15.86
CA ILE A 217 -8.04 9.92 15.29
C ILE A 217 -7.34 8.72 14.65
N ALA A 218 -6.29 8.93 13.84
CA ALA A 218 -5.56 7.84 13.19
C ALA A 218 -4.90 6.88 14.21
N VAL A 219 -4.30 7.42 15.27
CA VAL A 219 -3.73 6.62 16.38
C VAL A 219 -4.82 5.87 17.14
N LEU A 220 -5.98 6.49 17.41
CA LEU A 220 -7.11 5.84 18.05
C LEU A 220 -7.63 4.67 17.19
N CYS A 221 -7.83 4.90 15.89
CA CYS A 221 -8.26 3.87 14.94
C CYS A 221 -7.25 2.71 14.89
N MET A 222 -5.95 3.01 14.80
CA MET A 222 -4.88 1.99 14.84
C MET A 222 -5.02 1.09 16.07
N ILE A 223 -5.03 1.68 17.28
CA ILE A 223 -5.12 0.92 18.53
C ILE A 223 -6.41 0.11 18.61
N ILE A 224 -7.57 0.68 18.25
CA ILE A 224 -8.85 -0.03 18.27
C ILE A 224 -8.85 -1.20 17.29
N PHE A 225 -8.39 -1.00 16.05
CA PHE A 225 -8.39 -2.06 15.04
C PHE A 225 -7.34 -3.13 15.30
N ASP A 226 -6.16 -2.78 15.82
CA ASP A 226 -5.13 -3.75 16.24
C ASP A 226 -5.66 -4.60 17.40
N LEU A 227 -6.30 -4.00 18.42
CA LEU A 227 -6.92 -4.74 19.53
C LEU A 227 -8.05 -5.64 19.06
N LEU A 228 -8.91 -5.17 18.15
CA LEU A 228 -9.97 -5.99 17.57
C LEU A 228 -9.41 -7.13 16.71
N ALA A 229 -8.38 -6.90 15.89
CA ALA A 229 -7.73 -7.93 15.09
C ALA A 229 -7.03 -8.99 15.96
N LEU A 230 -6.41 -8.58 17.07
CA LEU A 230 -5.80 -9.49 18.05
C LEU A 230 -6.83 -10.30 18.85
N THR A 231 -7.99 -9.72 19.14
CA THR A 231 -9.02 -10.34 20.00
C THR A 231 -10.23 -10.87 19.22
N GLN A 232 -10.16 -10.90 17.88
CA GLN A 232 -11.30 -11.22 17.00
C GLN A 232 -11.91 -12.61 17.22
N CYS A 233 -11.17 -13.55 17.82
CA CYS A 233 -11.67 -14.89 18.13
C CYS A 233 -11.39 -15.27 19.59
N GLN A 234 -12.33 -16.00 20.20
CA GLN A 234 -12.25 -16.54 21.54
C GLN A 234 -12.48 -18.06 21.52
N PRO A 235 -11.46 -18.89 21.86
CA PRO A 235 -10.05 -18.52 22.06
C PRO A 235 -9.38 -18.01 20.78
N ILE A 236 -8.26 -17.29 20.88
CA ILE A 236 -7.54 -16.74 19.71
C ILE A 236 -7.17 -17.84 18.69
N SER A 237 -6.80 -19.03 19.18
CA SER A 237 -6.49 -20.20 18.34
C SER A 237 -7.66 -20.71 17.50
N PHE A 238 -8.89 -20.29 17.79
CA PHE A 238 -10.05 -20.61 16.98
C PHE A 238 -10.00 -19.96 15.59
N TYR A 239 -9.26 -18.86 15.39
CA TYR A 239 -9.10 -18.26 14.05
C TYR A 239 -8.48 -19.27 13.06
N TRP A 240 -7.40 -19.95 13.45
CA TRP A 240 -6.67 -20.87 12.57
C TRP A 240 -7.02 -22.35 12.76
N LYS A 241 -7.76 -22.70 13.82
CA LYS A 241 -8.25 -24.08 14.03
C LYS A 241 -9.75 -24.27 13.75
N GLY A 242 -10.56 -23.22 13.86
CA GLY A 242 -12.02 -23.31 13.76
C GLY A 242 -12.55 -23.73 12.39
N TRP A 243 -11.72 -23.63 11.34
CA TRP A 243 -12.05 -24.10 10.00
C TRP A 243 -12.34 -25.61 9.93
N ASP A 244 -11.86 -26.41 10.88
CA ASP A 244 -12.09 -27.86 10.88
C ASP A 244 -13.42 -28.30 11.51
N GLN A 245 -14.19 -27.38 12.10
CA GLN A 245 -15.44 -27.62 12.84
C GLN A 245 -15.33 -28.58 14.05
N LEU A 246 -14.13 -29.10 14.38
CA LEU A 246 -13.89 -29.94 15.56
C LEU A 246 -13.65 -29.09 16.81
N HIS A 247 -13.09 -27.89 16.63
CA HIS A 247 -12.83 -26.95 17.71
C HIS A 247 -14.07 -26.09 18.01
N LYS A 248 -14.31 -25.80 19.29
CA LYS A 248 -15.37 -24.86 19.72
C LYS A 248 -14.78 -23.49 20.03
N GLY A 249 -15.45 -22.45 19.56
CA GLY A 249 -15.10 -21.06 19.79
C GLY A 249 -16.07 -20.13 19.06
N HIS A 250 -15.86 -18.83 19.18
CA HIS A 250 -16.60 -17.83 18.42
C HIS A 250 -15.66 -16.72 17.97
N CYS A 251 -15.93 -16.13 16.80
CA CYS A 251 -15.25 -14.95 16.31
C CYS A 251 -16.26 -13.84 16.04
N ILE A 252 -15.85 -12.59 16.29
CA ILE A 252 -16.51 -11.45 15.65
C ILE A 252 -16.35 -11.59 14.12
N GLY A 253 -17.30 -11.10 13.33
CA GLY A 253 -17.30 -11.29 11.88
C GLY A 253 -16.01 -10.81 11.22
N ILE A 254 -15.12 -11.75 10.88
CA ILE A 254 -13.74 -11.47 10.41
C ILE A 254 -13.78 -10.60 9.15
N ASN A 255 -14.65 -10.95 8.19
CA ASN A 255 -14.88 -10.19 6.96
C ASN A 255 -15.41 -8.78 7.28
N SER A 256 -16.35 -8.65 8.23
CA SER A 256 -16.92 -7.36 8.65
C SER A 256 -15.87 -6.46 9.31
N LEU A 257 -14.97 -7.01 10.13
CA LEU A 257 -13.84 -6.27 10.71
C LEU A 257 -12.88 -5.80 9.61
N ALA A 258 -12.52 -6.68 8.67
CA ALA A 258 -11.63 -6.34 7.55
C ALA A 258 -12.24 -5.25 6.64
N TRP A 259 -13.54 -5.32 6.37
CA TRP A 259 -14.28 -4.27 5.64
C TRP A 259 -14.33 -2.95 6.40
N ALA A 260 -14.49 -2.97 7.73
CA ALA A 260 -14.45 -1.76 8.55
C ALA A 260 -13.06 -1.08 8.54
N ILE A 261 -11.98 -1.87 8.66
CA ILE A 261 -10.59 -1.38 8.54
C ILE A 261 -10.37 -0.74 7.16
N ALA A 262 -10.81 -1.41 6.09
CA ALA A 262 -10.67 -0.89 4.73
C ALA A 262 -11.49 0.40 4.50
N ALA A 263 -12.75 0.44 4.95
CA ALA A 263 -13.61 1.61 4.81
C ALA A 263 -13.07 2.83 5.57
N VAL A 264 -12.66 2.67 6.84
CA VAL A 264 -12.07 3.77 7.62
C VAL A 264 -10.73 4.21 7.04
N GLY A 265 -9.91 3.28 6.53
CA GLY A 265 -8.68 3.61 5.80
C GLY A 265 -8.93 4.52 4.59
N ILE A 266 -9.92 4.18 3.76
CA ILE A 266 -10.32 4.96 2.57
C ILE A 266 -10.92 6.33 2.96
N ILE A 267 -11.72 6.41 4.03
CA ILE A 267 -12.27 7.68 4.53
C ILE A 267 -11.14 8.62 4.99
N LEU A 268 -10.16 8.10 5.74
CA LEU A 268 -8.98 8.87 6.15
C LEU A 268 -8.13 9.31 4.95
N ASP A 269 -8.01 8.47 3.92
CA ASP A 269 -7.31 8.79 2.68
C ASP A 269 -7.95 9.97 1.93
N PHE A 270 -9.27 9.98 1.75
CA PHE A 270 -9.99 11.12 1.17
C PHE A 270 -9.87 12.39 2.03
N TRP A 271 -9.98 12.26 3.35
CA TRP A 271 -9.80 13.37 4.29
C TRP A 271 -8.38 13.97 4.18
N MET A 272 -7.36 13.12 4.15
CA MET A 272 -5.96 13.52 4.00
C MET A 272 -5.67 14.20 2.65
N LEU A 273 -6.35 13.79 1.57
CA LEU A 273 -6.30 14.53 0.30
C LEU A 273 -6.96 15.91 0.37
N GLY A 274 -8.06 16.06 1.12
CA GLY A 274 -8.78 17.33 1.26
C GLY A 274 -7.97 18.43 1.96
N ILE A 275 -7.17 18.08 2.98
CA ILE A 275 -6.35 19.02 3.77
C ILE A 275 -5.47 19.93 2.88
N PRO A 276 -4.55 19.43 2.04
CA PRO A 276 -3.70 20.27 1.20
C PRO A 276 -4.46 21.02 0.10
N ILE A 277 -5.57 20.48 -0.42
CA ILE A 277 -6.39 21.15 -1.45
C ILE A 277 -7.00 22.44 -0.89
N SER A 278 -7.55 22.39 0.33
CA SER A 278 -8.12 23.57 1.00
C SER A 278 -7.11 24.73 1.09
N GLN A 279 -5.81 24.41 1.26
CA GLN A 279 -4.75 25.39 1.37
C GLN A 279 -4.23 25.89 0.03
N LEU A 280 -4.30 25.08 -1.03
CA LEU A 280 -3.92 25.47 -2.38
C LEU A 280 -4.86 26.53 -2.98
N ILE A 281 -6.15 26.46 -2.65
CA ILE A 281 -7.17 27.40 -3.17
C ILE A 281 -6.95 28.83 -2.66
N HIS A 282 -6.46 28.99 -1.43
CA HIS A 282 -6.35 30.29 -0.77
C HIS A 282 -4.94 30.90 -0.73
N LEU A 283 -3.90 30.24 -1.26
CA LEU A 283 -2.51 30.65 -1.02
C LEU A 283 -1.65 30.74 -2.28
N GLN A 284 -1.21 31.97 -2.60
CA GLN A 284 -0.25 32.33 -3.66
C GLN A 284 1.17 31.76 -3.38
N MET A 285 1.32 30.44 -3.45
CA MET A 285 2.57 29.73 -3.14
C MET A 285 3.61 29.84 -4.27
N LYS A 286 4.86 30.15 -3.90
CA LYS A 286 6.02 30.07 -4.80
C LYS A 286 6.11 28.68 -5.45
N TRP A 287 6.44 28.63 -6.76
CA TRP A 287 6.48 27.41 -7.58
C TRP A 287 7.12 26.18 -6.92
N LYS A 288 8.24 26.37 -6.20
CA LYS A 288 8.95 25.27 -5.51
C LYS A 288 8.09 24.56 -4.45
N ARG A 289 7.20 25.29 -3.76
CA ARG A 289 6.19 24.73 -2.84
C ARG A 289 5.00 24.15 -3.59
N LYS A 290 4.49 24.83 -4.63
CA LYS A 290 3.39 24.34 -5.48
C LYS A 290 3.67 22.94 -6.04
N LEU A 291 4.89 22.70 -6.54
CA LEU A 291 5.31 21.38 -7.02
C LEU A 291 5.42 20.32 -5.92
N ALA A 292 5.75 20.69 -4.67
CA ALA A 292 5.77 19.75 -3.56
C ALA A 292 4.35 19.24 -3.26
N VAL A 293 3.39 20.16 -3.11
CA VAL A 293 2.01 19.79 -2.82
C VAL A 293 1.39 19.02 -3.99
N ALA A 294 1.71 19.38 -5.24
CA ALA A 294 1.31 18.61 -6.41
C ALA A 294 1.83 17.17 -6.40
N SER A 295 3.11 16.94 -6.06
CA SER A 295 3.65 15.57 -5.93
C SER A 295 2.95 14.77 -4.82
N MET A 296 2.63 15.39 -3.69
CA MET A 296 1.92 14.71 -2.61
C MET A 296 0.47 14.38 -2.96
N PHE A 297 -0.22 15.27 -3.67
CA PHE A 297 -1.57 15.04 -4.14
C PHE A 297 -1.64 13.90 -5.15
N GLY A 298 -0.71 13.86 -6.11
CA GLY A 298 -0.63 12.77 -7.10
C GLY A 298 -0.42 11.40 -6.47
N VAL A 299 0.54 11.27 -5.54
CA VAL A 299 0.81 9.97 -4.88
C VAL A 299 -0.28 9.62 -3.86
N GLY A 300 -0.84 10.59 -3.13
CA GLY A 300 -2.00 10.35 -2.28
C GLY A 300 -3.18 9.78 -3.06
N THR A 301 -3.48 10.35 -4.24
CA THR A 301 -4.53 9.86 -5.14
C THR A 301 -4.24 8.44 -5.67
N PHE A 302 -2.96 8.12 -5.93
CA PHE A 302 -2.58 6.77 -6.32
C PHE A 302 -2.80 5.76 -5.16
N VAL A 303 -2.43 6.12 -3.93
CA VAL A 303 -2.71 5.29 -2.73
C VAL A 303 -4.22 5.07 -2.56
N THR A 304 -5.06 6.10 -2.70
CA THR A 304 -6.52 5.93 -2.52
C THR A 304 -7.13 4.97 -3.55
N VAL A 305 -6.65 5.02 -4.80
CA VAL A 305 -7.07 4.07 -5.85
C VAL A 305 -6.65 2.64 -5.51
N VAL A 306 -5.44 2.43 -4.98
CA VAL A 306 -4.97 1.11 -4.52
C VAL A 306 -5.84 0.61 -3.36
N SER A 307 -6.15 1.45 -2.36
CA SER A 307 -7.04 1.11 -1.24
C SER A 307 -8.44 0.66 -1.73
N ILE A 308 -9.00 1.34 -2.74
CA ILE A 308 -10.30 1.01 -3.34
C ILE A 308 -10.24 -0.32 -4.11
N LEU A 309 -9.17 -0.55 -4.88
CA LEU A 309 -8.96 -1.82 -5.57
C LEU A 309 -8.86 -2.98 -4.57
N ARG A 310 -8.09 -2.81 -3.48
CA ARG A 310 -8.01 -3.82 -2.40
C ARG A 310 -9.38 -4.14 -1.80
N LEU A 311 -10.20 -3.12 -1.50
CA LEU A 311 -11.55 -3.33 -0.95
C LEU A 311 -12.41 -4.20 -1.87
N ARG A 312 -12.34 -4.02 -3.19
CA ARG A 312 -13.08 -4.86 -4.15
C ARG A 312 -12.70 -6.35 -4.01
N TYR A 313 -11.40 -6.66 -3.96
CA TYR A 313 -10.92 -8.04 -3.82
C TYR A 313 -11.23 -8.60 -2.43
N LEU A 314 -11.16 -7.78 -1.38
CA LEU A 314 -11.51 -8.17 0.00
C LEU A 314 -13.01 -8.48 0.18
N VAL A 315 -13.89 -7.79 -0.54
CA VAL A 315 -15.34 -8.10 -0.58
C VAL A 315 -15.60 -9.39 -1.37
N ALA A 316 -14.88 -9.61 -2.48
CA ALA A 316 -14.99 -10.86 -3.24
C ALA A 316 -14.49 -12.07 -2.43
N PHE A 317 -13.35 -11.94 -1.75
CA PHE A 317 -12.79 -12.96 -0.85
C PHE A 317 -13.78 -13.36 0.26
N GLY A 318 -14.54 -12.41 0.80
CA GLY A 318 -15.51 -12.66 1.87
C GLY A 318 -16.66 -13.60 1.51
N ASN A 319 -16.86 -13.91 0.22
CA ASN A 319 -17.88 -14.82 -0.30
C ASN A 319 -17.27 -16.05 -1.03
N SER A 320 -15.97 -16.33 -0.89
CA SER A 320 -15.29 -17.43 -1.59
C SER A 320 -15.31 -18.75 -0.81
N SER A 321 -15.45 -19.86 -1.53
CA SER A 321 -15.24 -21.23 -1.02
C SER A 321 -13.77 -21.71 -1.08
N ASN A 322 -12.86 -20.96 -1.71
CA ASN A 322 -11.44 -21.30 -1.79
C ASN A 322 -10.56 -20.14 -1.29
N PRO A 323 -10.40 -20.00 0.04
CA PRO A 323 -9.72 -18.86 0.63
C PRO A 323 -8.25 -18.76 0.22
N THR A 324 -7.54 -19.88 0.04
CA THR A 324 -6.09 -19.87 -0.28
C THR A 324 -5.80 -19.40 -1.70
N TRP A 325 -6.74 -19.61 -2.62
CA TRP A 325 -6.67 -19.06 -3.99
C TRP A 325 -7.10 -17.59 -4.05
N ASP A 326 -8.29 -17.25 -3.52
CA ASP A 326 -8.86 -15.90 -3.71
C ASP A 326 -8.28 -14.82 -2.78
N SER A 327 -7.61 -15.22 -1.69
CA SER A 327 -6.79 -14.29 -0.88
C SER A 327 -5.56 -13.76 -1.63
N PHE A 328 -5.13 -14.41 -2.72
CA PHE A 328 -3.97 -14.00 -3.51
C PHE A 328 -4.06 -12.53 -3.93
N ASP A 329 -5.17 -12.12 -4.57
CA ASP A 329 -5.32 -10.76 -5.06
C ASP A 329 -5.38 -9.76 -3.90
N THR A 330 -6.02 -10.13 -2.78
CA THR A 330 -6.06 -9.31 -1.56
C THR A 330 -4.65 -9.08 -1.00
N CYS A 331 -3.86 -10.14 -0.82
CA CYS A 331 -2.47 -10.04 -0.35
C CYS A 331 -1.58 -9.27 -1.34
N TYR A 332 -1.74 -9.51 -2.65
CA TYR A 332 -0.98 -8.85 -3.72
C TYR A 332 -1.18 -7.32 -3.69
N TRP A 333 -2.43 -6.86 -3.63
CA TRP A 333 -2.74 -5.44 -3.51
C TRP A 333 -2.33 -4.86 -2.14
N SER A 334 -2.44 -5.61 -1.05
CA SER A 334 -1.94 -5.19 0.27
C SER A 334 -0.44 -4.89 0.25
N VAL A 335 0.39 -5.76 -0.36
CA VAL A 335 1.84 -5.55 -0.44
C VAL A 335 2.17 -4.31 -1.29
N ILE A 336 1.42 -4.07 -2.38
CA ILE A 336 1.55 -2.84 -3.17
C ILE A 336 1.21 -1.61 -2.31
N GLU A 337 0.08 -1.62 -1.59
CA GLU A 337 -0.40 -0.50 -0.78
C GLU A 337 0.61 -0.06 0.28
N LEU A 338 1.15 -1.00 1.08
CA LEU A 338 2.12 -0.70 2.13
C LEU A 338 3.40 -0.07 1.58
N ASN A 339 4.00 -0.70 0.55
CA ASN A 339 5.26 -0.23 -0.02
C ASN A 339 5.08 1.14 -0.70
N VAL A 340 4.00 1.33 -1.47
CA VAL A 340 3.66 2.63 -2.10
C VAL A 340 3.38 3.71 -1.05
N GLY A 341 2.72 3.37 0.07
CA GLY A 341 2.49 4.27 1.19
C GLY A 341 3.80 4.78 1.82
N ILE A 342 4.78 3.88 2.02
CA ILE A 342 6.11 4.26 2.52
C ILE A 342 6.86 5.11 1.49
N TRP A 343 6.80 4.78 0.19
CA TRP A 343 7.42 5.60 -0.87
C TRP A 343 6.82 7.01 -0.90
N CYS A 344 5.50 7.13 -0.78
CA CYS A 344 4.76 8.41 -0.69
C CYS A 344 5.30 9.27 0.45
N ALA A 345 5.43 8.69 1.65
CA ALA A 345 5.96 9.38 2.83
C ALA A 345 7.43 9.80 2.66
N CYS A 346 8.22 9.11 1.82
CA CYS A 346 9.64 9.39 1.58
C CYS A 346 9.91 10.36 0.40
N MET A 347 9.02 10.46 -0.59
CA MET A 347 9.18 11.33 -1.77
C MET A 347 9.59 12.78 -1.47
N PRO A 348 9.02 13.48 -0.46
CA PRO A 348 9.37 14.87 -0.21
C PRO A 348 10.84 15.08 0.17
N ASN A 349 11.45 14.12 0.88
CA ASN A 349 12.86 14.17 1.27
C ASN A 349 13.76 13.75 0.10
N LEU A 350 13.37 12.74 -0.69
CA LEU A 350 14.06 12.34 -1.92
C LEU A 350 14.21 13.52 -2.89
N ARG A 351 13.18 14.36 -3.04
CA ARG A 351 13.27 15.59 -3.85
C ARG A 351 14.33 16.56 -3.35
N VAL A 352 14.47 16.75 -2.04
CA VAL A 352 15.48 17.63 -1.44
C VAL A 352 16.88 17.06 -1.69
N LEU A 353 17.05 15.74 -1.56
CA LEU A 353 18.30 15.05 -1.90
C LEU A 353 18.68 15.27 -3.37
N MET A 354 17.78 15.02 -4.32
CA MET A 354 18.07 15.21 -5.75
C MET A 354 18.50 16.65 -6.08
N LEU A 355 17.82 17.66 -5.53
CA LEU A 355 18.15 19.07 -5.76
C LEU A 355 19.49 19.49 -5.14
N LYS A 356 19.85 18.96 -3.95
CA LYS A 356 21.13 19.26 -3.29
C LYS A 356 22.31 18.49 -3.91
N THR A 357 22.12 17.25 -4.32
CA THR A 357 23.16 16.39 -4.89
C THR A 357 23.46 16.72 -6.35
N PHE A 358 22.45 17.13 -7.13
CA PHE A 358 22.58 17.46 -8.56
C PHE A 358 22.20 18.92 -8.84
N PRO A 359 23.03 19.91 -8.46
CA PRO A 359 22.73 21.33 -8.68
C PRO A 359 22.51 21.70 -10.17
N ARG A 360 23.02 20.89 -11.11
CA ARG A 360 22.75 21.04 -12.55
C ARG A 360 21.28 20.85 -12.94
N LEU A 361 20.51 20.04 -12.22
CA LEU A 361 19.05 19.95 -12.44
C LEU A 361 18.31 21.21 -11.94
N GLN A 362 18.86 21.91 -10.94
CA GLN A 362 18.24 23.14 -10.43
C GLN A 362 18.26 24.25 -11.49
N SER A 363 19.34 24.37 -12.27
CA SER A 363 19.44 25.31 -13.39
C SER A 363 18.41 25.09 -14.51
N SER A 364 17.92 23.87 -14.71
CA SER A 364 16.85 23.58 -15.69
C SER A 364 15.45 23.91 -15.16
N VAL A 365 15.24 23.93 -13.84
CA VAL A 365 13.95 24.23 -13.21
C VAL A 365 13.77 25.72 -12.91
N ASP A 366 14.86 26.43 -12.62
CA ASP A 366 14.86 27.90 -12.44
C ASP A 366 15.01 28.67 -13.78
N ALA A 367 14.89 27.98 -14.93
CA ALA A 367 14.95 28.56 -16.27
C ALA A 367 13.65 29.29 -16.67
N THR A 368 13.26 30.32 -15.92
CA THR A 368 12.33 31.33 -16.47
C THR A 368 12.96 32.01 -17.68
N PRO A 369 12.19 32.34 -18.74
CA PRO A 369 12.73 33.04 -19.90
C PRO A 369 13.36 34.35 -19.43
N ARG A 370 14.65 34.56 -19.71
CA ARG A 370 15.24 35.90 -19.65
C ARG A 370 14.54 36.72 -20.74
N SER A 371 13.68 37.64 -20.33
CA SER A 371 13.26 38.71 -21.22
C SER A 371 14.54 39.42 -21.71
N HIS A 372 14.69 39.53 -23.03
CA HIS A 372 15.77 40.29 -23.62
C HIS A 372 15.58 41.77 -23.27
N GLN A 373 16.18 42.20 -22.16
CA GLN A 373 16.29 43.62 -21.85
C GLN A 373 17.33 44.21 -22.82
N CYS A 374 16.82 44.74 -23.93
CA CYS A 374 17.63 45.37 -24.96
C CYS A 374 18.28 46.64 -24.38
N ASN A 375 19.57 46.57 -24.08
CA ASN A 375 20.35 47.75 -23.70
C ASN A 375 20.59 48.60 -24.96
N SER A 376 19.69 49.52 -25.25
CA SER A 376 19.94 50.61 -26.19
C SER A 376 20.94 51.60 -25.59
N SER A 377 22.14 51.64 -26.17
CA SER A 377 23.22 52.54 -25.78
C SER A 377 22.82 54.00 -25.96
N ALA A 378 22.69 54.75 -24.85
CA ALA A 378 22.56 56.20 -24.87
C ALA A 378 23.81 56.83 -24.23
N ALA A 379 24.61 57.52 -25.03
CA ALA A 379 25.84 58.18 -24.57
C ALA A 379 25.49 59.45 -23.76
N GLY A 380 25.74 59.43 -22.45
CA GLY A 380 25.62 60.59 -21.56
C GLY A 380 27.00 61.04 -21.05
N ARG A 381 27.43 62.25 -21.43
CA ARG A 381 28.66 62.87 -20.90
C ARG A 381 28.52 63.15 -19.38
N PRO A 382 29.58 62.98 -18.57
CA PRO A 382 29.55 63.42 -17.19
C PRO A 382 29.61 64.96 -17.11
N ILE A 383 28.61 65.57 -16.46
CA ILE A 383 28.64 66.99 -16.10
C ILE A 383 29.45 67.14 -14.80
N ARG A 384 30.56 67.88 -14.85
CA ARG A 384 31.26 68.32 -13.63
C ARG A 384 30.49 69.50 -13.02
N VAL A 385 29.92 69.29 -11.84
CA VAL A 385 29.47 70.39 -10.97
C VAL A 385 30.66 70.83 -10.13
N LEU A 386 31.08 72.08 -10.27
CA LEU A 386 32.11 72.70 -9.45
C LEU A 386 31.43 73.44 -8.28
N SER A 387 31.63 73.01 -7.05
CA SER A 387 31.17 73.74 -5.86
C SER A 387 32.35 74.39 -5.14
N ASN A 388 32.37 75.71 -5.08
CA ASN A 388 33.27 76.46 -4.21
C ASN A 388 32.64 76.59 -2.82
N ALA A 389 33.14 75.84 -1.84
CA ALA A 389 32.96 76.09 -0.42
C ALA A 389 34.18 75.54 0.34
N PRO A 390 34.83 76.31 1.24
CA PRO A 390 36.06 75.88 1.88
C PRO A 390 35.81 75.06 3.16
N GLY A 391 36.51 73.94 3.31
CA GLY A 391 36.73 73.29 4.61
C GLY A 391 35.88 72.06 4.95
N LEU A 392 36.06 70.95 4.23
CA LEU A 392 35.97 69.60 4.82
C LEU A 392 36.78 68.59 3.99
N SER A 393 37.38 67.59 4.63
CA SER A 393 38.33 66.65 4.02
C SER A 393 37.68 65.55 3.19
N ASP A 394 38.29 65.22 2.05
CA ASP A 394 37.91 64.11 1.16
C ASP A 394 37.90 62.74 1.86
N ASN A 395 36.76 62.03 1.79
CA ASN A 395 36.65 60.59 1.45
C ASN A 395 35.24 59.99 1.72
N THR A 396 34.16 60.59 1.16
CA THR A 396 32.81 60.03 1.29
C THR A 396 32.16 59.76 -0.07
N MET A 397 32.18 58.50 -0.49
CA MET A 397 31.62 58.05 -1.77
C MET A 397 30.11 57.82 -1.66
N TYR A 398 29.29 58.81 -2.03
CA TYR A 398 27.83 58.68 -2.01
C TYR A 398 27.28 58.00 -3.27
N ARG A 399 26.59 56.87 -3.10
CA ARG A 399 25.91 56.16 -4.19
C ARG A 399 24.50 56.68 -4.39
N VAL A 400 24.35 57.70 -5.24
CA VAL A 400 23.03 58.21 -5.67
C VAL A 400 22.27 57.11 -6.42
N ARG A 401 21.08 56.75 -5.92
CA ARG A 401 20.11 55.92 -6.65
C ARG A 401 19.01 56.84 -7.18
N SER A 402 19.04 57.11 -8.48
CA SER A 402 17.99 57.85 -9.17
C SER A 402 16.69 57.04 -9.15
N ASP A 403 15.63 57.62 -8.58
CA ASP A 403 14.25 57.16 -8.75
C ASP A 403 13.52 58.13 -9.67
N GLN A 404 12.95 57.64 -10.78
CA GLN A 404 12.28 58.49 -11.76
C GLN A 404 11.26 57.71 -12.61
N GLY A 405 9.96 57.92 -12.34
CA GLY A 405 8.86 57.33 -13.14
C GLY A 405 7.50 57.29 -12.44
N ARG A 406 6.86 58.45 -12.21
CA ARG A 406 5.61 58.63 -11.44
C ARG A 406 4.35 58.71 -12.34
N LYS A 407 3.19 58.22 -11.85
CA LYS A 407 1.85 58.89 -11.86
C LYS A 407 0.77 58.02 -11.15
N VAL A 408 0.34 58.37 -9.92
CA VAL A 408 -1.00 58.88 -9.46
C VAL A 408 -2.22 58.02 -9.85
N ASP A 409 -3.21 57.73 -8.98
CA ASP A 409 -3.57 58.17 -7.60
C ASP A 409 -4.23 56.99 -6.81
N GLY A 410 -4.59 57.04 -5.51
CA GLY A 410 -4.49 58.09 -4.47
C GLY A 410 -5.33 57.79 -3.20
N SER A 411 -5.12 58.57 -2.12
CA SER A 411 -5.86 58.65 -0.83
C SER A 411 -5.79 57.53 0.25
N SER A 412 -5.53 57.97 1.50
CA SER A 412 -5.58 57.30 2.84
C SER A 412 -4.58 56.14 3.10
N SER A 413 -3.48 56.32 3.86
CA SER A 413 -3.35 56.52 5.34
C SER A 413 -3.90 55.33 6.15
N THR A 414 -3.20 54.64 7.06
CA THR A 414 -1.93 54.83 7.84
C THR A 414 -1.17 53.48 7.94
N ALA A 415 0.17 53.35 7.91
CA ALA A 415 1.23 53.79 8.83
C ALA A 415 1.30 53.05 10.20
N GLU A 416 1.99 51.92 10.27
CA GLU A 416 3.05 51.59 11.25
C GLU A 416 3.76 50.26 10.93
N LEU A 417 5.10 50.22 10.99
CA LEU A 417 5.90 49.00 10.88
C LEU A 417 7.14 49.15 11.78
N VAL A 418 7.22 48.33 12.82
CA VAL A 418 8.26 48.40 13.86
C VAL A 418 9.64 48.00 13.32
N GLU A 419 10.67 48.64 13.88
CA GLU A 419 12.01 48.78 13.31
C GLU A 419 12.93 47.53 13.42
N MET A 420 13.94 47.59 12.55
CA MET A 420 15.05 46.68 12.26
C MET A 420 15.80 46.00 13.41
N THR A 421 16.29 44.81 13.07
CA THR A 421 17.36 44.05 13.73
C THR A 421 18.76 44.72 13.66
N ARG A 422 19.60 44.59 14.71
CA ARG A 422 20.85 43.76 14.79
C ARG A 422 22.01 44.35 15.63
N PHE A 423 22.70 43.45 16.34
CA PHE A 423 24.12 43.44 16.76
C PHE A 423 24.75 44.67 17.46
N THR A 424 25.20 44.42 18.70
CA THR A 424 26.63 44.56 19.06
C THR A 424 27.06 43.36 19.92
N ASN A 425 28.33 42.99 19.79
CA ASN A 425 29.04 42.03 20.64
C ASN A 425 30.24 42.78 21.26
N GLU A 426 30.88 42.22 22.29
CA GLU A 426 32.01 42.83 23.06
C GLU A 426 31.60 44.07 23.90
N THR A 427 31.56 44.04 25.22
CA THR A 427 32.74 43.97 26.11
C THR A 427 32.28 43.89 27.57
N ARG A 428 32.72 42.87 28.32
CA ARG A 428 32.94 43.04 29.78
C ARG A 428 33.91 41.99 30.31
N SER A 429 35.16 42.41 30.48
CA SER A 429 36.13 41.78 31.35
C SER A 429 35.95 42.26 32.80
N SER A 430 36.52 41.46 33.72
CA SER A 430 36.84 41.74 35.13
C SER A 430 35.73 41.97 36.17
N LEU A 431 35.98 41.37 37.35
CA LEU A 431 35.33 41.56 38.67
C LEU A 431 33.88 41.02 38.76
N ALA A 432 33.55 40.11 39.68
CA ALA A 432 34.31 39.54 40.81
C ALA A 432 33.98 38.04 41.01
#